data_AF-A0A0A9XCI9-F1
#
_entry.id   AF-A0A0A9XCI9-F1
#
_cell.length_a   1.000
_cell.length_b   1.000
_cell.length_c   1.000
_cell.angle_alpha   90.00
_cell.angle_beta   90.00
_cell.angle_gamma   90.00
#
_symmetry.space_group_name_H-M   'P 1'
#
loop_
_entity.id
_entity.type
_entity.pdbx_description
1 polymer ?
#
loop_
_entity_poly.entity_id
_entity_poly.type
_entity_poly.pdbx_seq_one_letter_code
_entity_poly.pdbx_strand_id
1 'polypeptide(L)'
;QTSGGCYSTITNIMSDAVFICMSTRQLALLIHLKNSFSKIFQVIHVDLNGNSWYTNYTGEVVGRKEIENDLAQRIKYWISKHQTALRLLNDLQTLYSFPLFLHFGYVSMAIATGAVTVLKGNMSQLEYCFVGTHLLGISFTLLVICRIGDFIQIQVNLRVVT
;
A
#
# COMPACT_ATOMS: atom_id res chain seq x y z
N GLN A 1 23.02 -26.95 -12.80
CA GLN A 1 22.40 -25.74 -13.40
C GLN A 1 20.93 -25.57 -13.01
N THR A 2 20.15 -26.65 -12.93
CA THR A 2 18.73 -26.65 -12.49
C THR A 2 18.48 -26.15 -11.06
N SER A 3 19.34 -26.46 -10.08
CA SER A 3 19.13 -25.97 -8.70
C SER A 3 19.37 -24.46 -8.56
N GLY A 4 20.33 -23.89 -9.32
CA GLY A 4 20.62 -22.46 -9.33
C GLY A 4 19.48 -21.63 -9.91
N GLY A 5 18.87 -22.09 -11.01
CA GLY A 5 17.70 -21.45 -11.61
C GLY A 5 16.45 -21.54 -10.72
N CYS A 6 16.27 -22.64 -10.00
CA CYS A 6 15.15 -22.79 -9.06
C CYS A 6 15.33 -21.87 -7.84
N TYR A 7 16.55 -21.79 -7.29
CA TYR A 7 16.88 -20.92 -6.16
C TYR A 7 16.70 -19.43 -6.50
N SER A 8 17.19 -18.97 -7.66
CA SER A 8 17.03 -17.57 -8.08
C SER A 8 15.56 -17.20 -8.29
N THR A 9 14.78 -18.11 -8.90
CA THR A 9 13.35 -17.90 -9.13
C THR A 9 12.58 -17.80 -7.82
N ILE A 10 12.83 -18.71 -6.88
CA ILE A 10 12.19 -18.68 -5.54
C ILE A 10 12.57 -17.40 -4.80
N THR A 11 13.84 -17.00 -4.84
CA THR A 11 14.30 -15.78 -4.15
C THR A 11 13.63 -14.53 -4.71
N ASN A 12 13.46 -14.45 -6.03
CA ASN A 12 12.76 -13.34 -6.67
C ASN A 12 11.28 -13.27 -6.25
N ILE A 13 10.59 -14.42 -6.31
CA ILE A 13 9.18 -14.53 -5.87
C ILE A 13 9.03 -14.14 -4.39
N MET A 14 9.94 -14.59 -3.53
CA MET A 14 9.91 -14.25 -2.11
C MET A 14 10.15 -12.75 -1.88
N SER A 15 11.06 -12.13 -2.63
CA SER A 15 11.29 -10.68 -2.57
C SER A 15 10.04 -9.89 -2.94
N ASP A 16 9.39 -10.25 -4.05
CA ASP A 16 8.15 -9.62 -4.50
C ASP A 16 7.02 -9.83 -3.49
N ALA A 17 6.89 -11.04 -2.92
CA ALA A 17 5.89 -11.35 -1.90
C ALA A 17 6.09 -10.53 -0.62
N VAL A 18 7.33 -10.36 -0.16
CA VAL A 18 7.65 -9.53 1.01
C VAL A 18 7.32 -8.07 0.72
N PHE A 19 7.68 -7.56 -0.46
CA PHE A 19 7.34 -6.19 -0.87
C PHE A 19 5.82 -5.96 -0.87
N ILE A 20 5.05 -6.87 -1.49
CA ILE A 20 3.58 -6.80 -1.55
C ILE A 20 3.00 -6.84 -0.13
N CYS A 21 3.47 -7.74 0.73
CA CYS A 21 3.02 -7.85 2.12
C CYS A 21 3.29 -6.56 2.92
N MET A 22 4.49 -6.00 2.82
CA MET A 22 4.83 -4.76 3.52
C MET A 22 4.03 -3.57 2.98
N SER A 23 3.87 -3.46 1.67
CA SER A 23 3.13 -2.36 1.03
C SER A 23 1.64 -2.41 1.33
N THR A 24 1.03 -3.59 1.28
CA THR A 24 -0.39 -3.79 1.67
C THR A 24 -0.62 -3.54 3.16
N ARG A 25 0.32 -3.93 4.02
CA ARG A 25 0.29 -3.56 5.45
C ARG A 25 0.31 -2.04 5.64
N GLN A 26 1.18 -1.31 4.92
CA GLN A 26 1.20 0.15 5.01
C GLN A 26 -0.12 0.77 4.53
N LEU A 27 -0.67 0.27 3.42
CA LEU A 27 -1.98 0.70 2.93
C LEU A 27 -3.08 0.49 3.99
N ALA A 28 -3.12 -0.69 4.63
CA ALA A 28 -4.09 -0.99 5.68
C ALA A 28 -3.93 -0.06 6.90
N LEU A 29 -2.69 0.26 7.30
CA LEU A 29 -2.42 1.21 8.39
C LEU A 29 -2.92 2.62 8.06
N LEU A 30 -2.71 3.09 6.83
CA LEU A 30 -3.19 4.40 6.38
C LEU A 30 -4.72 4.47 6.37
N ILE A 31 -5.39 3.44 5.86
CA ILE A 31 -6.86 3.33 5.87
C ILE A 31 -7.38 3.30 7.31
N HIS A 32 -6.74 2.53 8.20
CA HIS A 32 -7.13 2.47 9.60
C HIS A 32 -6.97 3.82 10.30
N LEU A 33 -5.87 4.54 10.06
CA LEU A 33 -5.65 5.88 10.61
C LEU A 33 -6.70 6.87 10.11
N LYS A 34 -7.04 6.85 8.82
CA LYS A 34 -8.11 7.67 8.25
C LYS A 34 -9.46 7.41 8.94
N ASN A 35 -9.83 6.14 9.06
CA ASN A 35 -11.09 5.75 9.70
C ASN A 35 -11.11 6.08 11.20
N SER A 36 -9.96 5.95 11.88
CA SER A 36 -9.81 6.29 13.29
C SER A 36 -9.97 7.79 13.53
N PHE A 37 -9.47 8.64 12.63
CA PHE A 37 -9.59 10.09 12.74
C PHE A 37 -11.05 10.56 12.82
N SER A 38 -11.92 10.04 11.94
CA SER A 38 -13.34 10.37 11.96
C SER A 38 -14.01 9.99 13.30
N LYS A 39 -13.60 8.87 13.90
CA LYS A 39 -14.15 8.39 15.18
C LYS A 39 -13.78 9.28 16.36
N ILE A 40 -12.65 9.99 16.30
CA ILE A 40 -12.22 10.91 17.37
C ILE A 40 -13.24 12.03 17.57
N PHE A 41 -13.91 12.48 16.51
CA PHE A 41 -14.88 13.58 16.57
C PHE A 41 -16.33 13.15 16.78
N GLN A 42 -16.62 11.84 16.87
CA GLN A 42 -17.98 11.32 17.12
C GLN A 42 -18.54 11.67 18.51
N VAL A 43 -17.71 12.27 19.36
CA VAL A 43 -18.07 12.72 20.72
C VAL A 43 -18.67 14.13 20.75
N ILE A 44 -18.59 14.88 19.66
CA ILE A 44 -19.12 16.25 19.55
C ILE A 44 -20.34 16.21 18.64
N HIS A 45 -21.48 16.66 19.16
CA HIS A 45 -22.72 16.74 18.43
C HIS A 45 -23.21 18.18 18.40
N VAL A 46 -23.81 18.59 17.28
CA VAL A 46 -24.34 19.94 17.07
C VAL A 46 -25.74 19.84 16.49
N ASP A 47 -26.70 20.52 17.11
CA ASP A 47 -28.10 20.56 16.66
C ASP A 47 -28.25 21.54 15.49
N LEU A 48 -29.36 21.45 14.77
CA LEU A 48 -29.79 22.44 13.77
C LEU A 48 -29.89 23.86 14.35
N ASN A 49 -30.13 23.97 15.66
CA ASN A 49 -30.16 25.24 16.39
C ASN A 49 -28.76 25.76 16.78
N GLY A 50 -27.68 25.03 16.47
CA GLY A 50 -26.30 25.40 16.79
C GLY A 50 -25.87 25.07 18.23
N ASN A 51 -26.73 24.43 19.02
CA ASN A 51 -26.38 23.99 20.37
C ASN A 51 -25.52 22.73 20.32
N SER A 52 -24.41 22.72 21.06
CA SER A 52 -23.53 21.55 21.15
C SER A 52 -23.76 20.75 22.42
N TRP A 53 -23.69 19.42 22.28
CA TRP A 53 -23.59 18.50 23.41
C TRP A 53 -22.48 17.49 23.17
N TYR A 54 -22.00 16.90 24.26
CA TYR A 54 -20.84 16.04 24.25
C TYR A 54 -21.22 14.68 24.82
N THR A 55 -20.76 13.62 24.16
CA THR A 55 -20.89 12.25 24.63
C THR A 55 -19.52 11.66 24.88
N ASN A 56 -19.38 10.74 25.82
CA ASN A 56 -18.17 9.94 25.93
C ASN A 56 -18.18 8.85 24.83
N TYR A 57 -17.08 8.09 24.74
CA TYR A 57 -16.95 7.02 23.76
C TYR A 57 -17.82 5.77 24.05
N THR A 58 -18.52 5.74 25.19
CA THR A 58 -19.54 4.73 25.53
C THR A 58 -20.97 5.21 25.24
N GLY A 59 -21.15 6.47 24.82
CA GLY A 59 -22.43 7.07 24.41
C GLY A 59 -23.16 7.84 25.51
N GLU A 60 -22.58 8.02 26.68
CA GLU A 60 -23.17 8.76 27.80
C GLU A 60 -22.89 10.26 27.65
N VAL A 61 -23.87 11.10 28.00
CA VAL A 61 -23.73 12.56 27.94
C VAL A 61 -22.80 13.01 29.06
N VAL A 62 -21.75 13.77 28.70
CA VAL A 62 -20.70 14.22 29.62
C VAL A 62 -20.44 15.71 29.48
N GLY A 63 -19.83 16.29 30.51
CA GLY A 63 -19.43 17.69 30.52
C GLY A 63 -18.29 17.96 29.54
N ARG A 64 -18.30 19.15 28.93
CA ARG A 64 -17.29 19.60 27.96
C ARG A 64 -15.84 19.46 28.45
N LYS A 65 -15.56 19.83 29.71
CA LYS A 65 -14.19 19.80 30.26
C LYS A 65 -13.61 18.37 30.35
N GLU A 66 -14.47 17.39 30.60
CA GLU A 66 -14.05 15.99 30.71
C GLU A 66 -13.68 15.43 29.34
N ILE A 67 -14.49 15.71 28.31
CA ILE A 67 -14.23 15.24 26.96
C ILE A 67 -13.06 15.96 26.29
N GLU A 68 -12.83 17.24 26.60
CA GLU A 68 -11.72 18.01 26.02
C GLU A 68 -10.35 17.38 26.30
N ASN A 69 -10.13 16.90 27.53
CA ASN A 69 -8.88 16.23 27.90
C ASN A 69 -8.71 14.88 27.19
N ASP A 70 -9.76 14.04 27.15
CA ASP A 70 -9.69 12.74 26.47
C ASP A 70 -9.54 12.90 24.94
N LEU A 71 -10.25 13.86 24.36
CA LEU A 71 -10.14 14.25 22.96
C LEU A 71 -8.70 14.69 22.63
N ALA A 72 -8.13 15.58 23.43
CA ALA A 72 -6.75 16.05 23.24
C ALA A 72 -5.74 14.89 23.31
N GLN A 73 -5.91 13.98 24.26
CA GLN A 73 -5.05 12.80 24.40
C GLN A 73 -5.15 11.86 23.20
N ARG A 74 -6.36 11.61 22.70
CA ARG A 74 -6.61 10.77 21.51
C ARG A 74 -6.07 11.39 20.23
N ILE A 75 -6.24 12.70 20.06
CA ILE A 75 -5.63 13.44 18.94
C ILE A 75 -4.10 13.32 19.00
N LYS A 76 -3.50 13.55 20.17
CA LYS A 76 -2.04 13.43 20.35
C LYS A 76 -1.54 12.02 20.03
N TYR A 77 -2.24 11.00 20.50
CA TYR A 77 -1.95 9.61 20.18
C TYR A 77 -2.06 9.34 18.67
N TRP A 78 -3.14 9.81 18.05
CA TRP A 78 -3.38 9.65 16.62
C TRP A 78 -2.29 10.32 15.79
N ILE A 79 -1.89 11.56 16.12
CA ILE A 79 -0.79 12.28 15.47
C ILE A 79 0.51 11.48 15.57
N SER A 80 0.83 10.96 16.75
CA SER A 80 2.04 10.15 16.97
C SER A 80 2.04 8.87 16.12
N LYS A 81 0.91 8.15 16.06
CA LYS A 81 0.76 6.96 15.21
C LYS A 81 0.83 7.30 13.74
N HIS A 82 0.23 8.41 13.35
CA HIS A 82 0.26 8.89 11.99
C HIS A 82 1.68 9.25 11.53
N GLN A 83 2.45 9.99 12.35
CA GLN A 83 3.85 10.30 12.08
C GLN A 83 4.70 9.03 11.97
N THR A 84 4.48 8.05 12.86
CA THR A 84 5.17 6.75 12.79
C THR A 84 4.86 6.01 11.48
N ALA A 85 3.60 5.99 11.05
CA ALA A 85 3.20 5.36 9.79
C ALA A 85 3.87 6.03 8.58
N LEU A 86 3.96 7.37 8.56
CA LEU A 86 4.67 8.09 7.50
C LEU A 86 6.18 7.78 7.48
N ARG A 87 6.82 7.68 8.66
CA ARG A 87 8.23 7.27 8.74
C ARG A 87 8.44 5.89 8.16
N LEU A 88 7.62 4.91 8.56
CA LEU A 88 7.69 3.54 8.03
C LEU A 88 7.45 3.49 6.52
N LEU A 89 6.55 4.33 5.99
CA LEU A 89 6.33 4.43 4.55
C LEU A 89 7.56 4.97 3.82
N ASN A 90 8.21 6.00 4.38
CA ASN A 90 9.43 6.56 3.82
C ASN A 90 10.61 5.57 3.88
N ASP A 91 10.73 4.82 4.97
CA ASP A 91 11.72 3.74 5.11
C ASP A 91 11.49 2.64 4.07
N LEU A 92 10.24 2.24 3.87
CA LEU A 92 9.87 1.25 2.85
C LEU A 92 10.18 1.74 1.44
N GLN A 93 9.85 3.01 1.13
CA GLN A 93 10.18 3.63 -0.15
C GLN A 93 11.69 3.67 -0.37
N THR A 94 12.47 4.06 0.64
CA THR A 94 13.93 4.10 0.54
C THR A 94 14.52 2.71 0.31
N LEU A 95 14.04 1.70 1.03
CA LEU A 95 14.51 0.33 0.93
C LEU A 95 14.20 -0.30 -0.43
N TYR A 96 13.01 -0.07 -0.97
CA TYR A 96 12.54 -0.74 -2.18
C TYR A 96 12.65 0.07 -3.47
N SER A 97 12.86 1.39 -3.42
CA SER A 97 12.93 2.24 -4.62
C SER A 97 13.93 1.74 -5.67
N PHE A 98 15.17 1.48 -5.26
CA PHE A 98 16.21 1.00 -6.16
C PHE A 98 15.98 -0.46 -6.63
N PRO A 99 15.66 -1.43 -5.75
CA PRO A 99 15.24 -2.77 -6.18
C PRO A 99 14.07 -2.76 -7.16
N LEU A 100 13.04 -1.92 -6.92
CA LEU A 100 11.89 -1.78 -7.81
C LEU A 100 12.34 -1.24 -9.17
N PHE A 101 13.18 -0.21 -9.20
CA PHE A 101 13.74 0.33 -10.44
C PHE A 101 14.46 -0.74 -11.27
N LEU A 102 15.31 -1.55 -10.63
CA LEU A 102 15.98 -2.67 -11.31
C LEU A 102 14.99 -3.73 -11.80
N HIS A 103 13.97 -4.06 -10.99
CA HIS A 103 12.92 -5.00 -11.37
C HIS A 103 12.15 -4.51 -12.59
N PHE A 104 11.72 -3.25 -12.62
CA PHE A 104 11.05 -2.64 -13.79
C PHE A 104 11.94 -2.66 -15.03
N GLY A 105 13.24 -2.36 -14.90
CA GLY A 105 14.19 -2.44 -16.01
C GLY A 105 14.33 -3.85 -16.57
N TYR A 106 14.53 -4.84 -15.68
CA TYR A 106 14.64 -6.25 -16.05
C TYR A 106 13.37 -6.75 -16.74
N VAL A 107 12.21 -6.48 -16.15
CA VAL A 107 10.92 -6.89 -16.70
C VAL A 107 10.68 -6.26 -18.08
N SER A 108 10.97 -4.96 -18.24
CA SER A 108 10.80 -4.28 -19.53
C SER A 108 11.67 -4.92 -20.61
N MET A 109 12.92 -5.26 -20.28
CA MET A 109 13.83 -5.97 -21.19
C MET A 109 13.32 -7.39 -21.51
N ALA A 110 12.82 -8.12 -20.51
CA ALA A 110 12.25 -9.45 -20.69
C ALA A 110 11.01 -9.43 -21.59
N ILE A 111 10.13 -8.44 -21.41
CA ILE A 111 8.95 -8.26 -22.26
C ILE A 111 9.35 -7.92 -23.70
N ALA A 112 10.26 -6.97 -23.90
CA ALA A 112 10.73 -6.59 -25.23
C ALA A 112 11.40 -7.75 -25.96
N THR A 113 12.28 -8.49 -25.28
CA THR A 113 12.98 -9.64 -25.86
C THR A 113 12.01 -10.78 -26.14
N GLY A 114 11.09 -11.06 -25.22
CA GLY A 114 10.05 -12.08 -25.39
C GLY A 114 9.15 -11.78 -26.59
N ALA A 115 8.70 -10.53 -26.75
CA ALA A 115 7.89 -10.10 -27.88
C ALA A 115 8.60 -10.27 -29.22
N VAL A 116 9.89 -9.88 -29.31
CA VAL A 116 10.71 -10.09 -30.52
C VAL A 116 10.86 -11.57 -30.85
N THR A 117 11.02 -12.42 -29.82
CA THR A 117 11.23 -13.85 -30.02
C THR A 117 9.95 -14.55 -30.49
N VAL A 118 8.80 -14.14 -29.94
CA VAL A 118 7.46 -14.55 -30.40
C VAL A 118 7.23 -14.14 -31.86
N LEU A 119 7.56 -12.89 -32.22
CA LEU A 119 7.41 -12.36 -33.59
C LEU A 119 8.26 -13.07 -34.64
N LYS A 120 9.45 -13.56 -34.26
CA LYS A 120 10.35 -14.29 -35.17
C LYS A 120 9.80 -15.68 -35.57
N GLY A 121 8.76 -16.19 -34.91
CA GLY A 121 7.97 -17.35 -35.36
C GLY A 121 8.72 -18.69 -35.38
N ASN A 122 9.95 -18.75 -34.89
CA ASN A 122 10.83 -19.92 -35.01
C ASN A 122 10.83 -20.83 -33.77
N MET A 123 9.71 -20.85 -33.03
CA MET A 123 9.55 -21.56 -31.77
C MET A 123 8.55 -22.71 -31.88
N SER A 124 8.80 -23.79 -31.16
CA SER A 124 7.83 -24.88 -30.99
C SER A 124 6.62 -24.40 -30.17
N GLN A 125 5.48 -25.09 -30.30
CA GLN A 125 4.26 -24.75 -29.56
C GLN A 125 4.45 -24.75 -28.04
N LEU A 126 5.31 -25.64 -27.52
CA LEU A 126 5.60 -25.75 -26.09
C LEU A 126 6.44 -24.56 -25.59
N GLU A 127 7.42 -24.11 -26.37
CA GLU A 127 8.21 -22.90 -26.08
C GLU A 127 7.34 -21.65 -26.15
N TYR A 128 6.42 -21.58 -27.11
CA TYR A 128 5.47 -20.49 -27.23
C TYR A 128 4.57 -20.38 -25.99
N CYS A 129 4.02 -21.51 -25.52
CA CYS A 129 3.24 -21.56 -24.29
C CYS A 129 4.07 -21.14 -23.06
N PHE A 130 5.31 -21.59 -22.96
CA PHE A 130 6.20 -21.22 -21.85
C PHE A 130 6.53 -19.73 -21.84
N VAL A 131 6.96 -19.16 -22.98
CA VAL A 131 7.28 -17.74 -23.09
C VAL A 131 6.03 -16.88 -22.85
N GLY A 132 4.89 -17.25 -23.43
CA GLY A 132 3.63 -16.55 -23.26
C GLY A 132 3.15 -16.53 -21.79
N THR A 133 3.17 -17.66 -21.11
CA THR A 133 2.80 -17.74 -19.69
C THR A 133 3.77 -16.96 -18.79
N HIS A 134 5.07 -17.00 -19.09
CA HIS A 134 6.07 -16.22 -18.37
C HIS A 134 5.85 -14.70 -18.51
N LEU A 135 5.61 -14.22 -19.74
CA LEU A 135 5.31 -12.82 -20.02
C LEU A 135 4.03 -12.34 -19.33
N LEU A 136 2.98 -13.16 -19.35
CA LEU A 136 1.72 -12.86 -18.65
C LEU A 136 1.92 -12.77 -17.13
N GLY A 137 2.65 -13.72 -16.54
CA GLY A 137 2.91 -13.73 -15.10
C GLY A 137 3.66 -12.47 -14.66
N ILE A 138 4.72 -12.10 -15.38
CA ILE A 138 5.48 -10.88 -15.09
C ILE A 138 4.64 -9.61 -15.27
N SER A 139 3.82 -9.54 -16.32
CA SER A 139 2.93 -8.39 -16.56
C SER A 139 1.90 -8.23 -15.43
N PHE A 140 1.38 -9.34 -14.91
CA PHE A 140 0.45 -9.33 -13.78
C PHE A 140 1.12 -8.84 -12.49
N THR A 141 2.34 -9.30 -12.19
CA THR A 141 3.10 -8.82 -11.02
C THR A 141 3.32 -7.32 -11.07
N LEU A 142 3.70 -6.77 -12.24
CA LEU A 142 3.83 -5.32 -12.42
C LEU A 142 2.51 -4.58 -12.18
N LEU A 143 1.41 -5.09 -12.74
CA LEU A 143 0.09 -4.48 -12.56
C LEU A 143 -0.28 -4.41 -11.08
N VAL A 144 -0.06 -5.48 -10.32
CA VAL A 144 -0.32 -5.53 -8.88
C VAL A 144 0.53 -4.52 -8.12
N ILE A 145 1.84 -4.48 -8.39
CA ILE A 145 2.78 -3.53 -7.76
C ILE A 145 2.35 -2.08 -8.04
N CYS A 146 2.09 -1.74 -9.30
CA CYS A 146 1.63 -0.41 -9.70
C CYS A 146 0.32 -0.04 -9.01
N ARG A 147 -0.66 -0.96 -8.96
CA ARG A 147 -1.95 -0.71 -8.31
C ARG A 147 -1.83 -0.48 -6.82
N ILE A 148 -0.96 -1.22 -6.12
CA ILE A 148 -0.69 -0.96 -4.70
C ILE A 148 -0.06 0.42 -4.53
N GLY A 149 0.88 0.80 -5.40
CA GLY A 149 1.47 2.13 -5.44
C GLY A 149 0.44 3.25 -5.60
N ASP A 150 -0.47 3.12 -6.59
CA ASP A 150 -1.57 4.06 -6.81
C ASP A 150 -2.44 4.21 -5.56
N PHE A 151 -2.82 3.10 -4.91
CA PHE A 151 -3.65 3.16 -3.70
C PHE A 151 -2.95 3.86 -2.55
N ILE A 152 -1.66 3.61 -2.34
CA ILE A 152 -0.87 4.32 -1.33
C ILE A 152 -0.84 5.81 -1.64
N GLN A 153 -0.56 6.18 -2.90
CA GLN A 153 -0.53 7.58 -3.32
C GLN A 153 -1.89 8.26 -3.11
N ILE A 154 -3.00 7.58 -3.43
CA ILE A 154 -4.35 8.10 -3.18
C ILE A 154 -4.59 8.35 -1.68
N GLN A 155 -4.23 7.41 -0.81
CA GLN A 155 -4.43 7.58 0.64
C GLN A 155 -3.54 8.69 1.23
N VAL A 156 -2.37 8.94 0.65
CA VAL A 156 -1.47 10.02 1.07
C VAL A 156 -1.90 11.38 0.50
N ASN A 157 -2.29 11.45 -0.78
CA ASN A 157 -2.62 12.70 -1.49
C ASN A 157 -4.03 13.24 -1.21
N LEU A 158 -4.99 12.41 -0.79
CA LEU A 158 -6.30 12.89 -0.29
C LEU A 158 -6.17 13.81 0.95
N ARG A 159 -4.96 14.07 1.40
CA ARG A 159 -4.60 14.97 2.49
C ARG A 159 -4.11 16.35 2.06
N VAL A 160 -3.77 16.56 0.78
CA VAL A 160 -3.26 17.86 0.30
C VAL A 160 -4.40 18.76 -0.20
N VAL A 161 -5.61 18.21 -0.41
CA VAL A 161 -6.77 18.92 -1.00
C VAL A 161 -7.90 19.16 0.02
N THR A 162 -7.62 19.01 1.32
CA THR A 162 -8.53 19.41 2.42
C THR A 162 -7.76 20.22 3.43
#